data_AF-A0A7C3SV07-F1
#
_entry.id   AF-A0A7C3SV07-F1
#
_cell.length_a   1.000
_cell.length_b   1.000
_cell.length_c   1.000
_cell.angle_alpha   90.00
_cell.angle_beta   90.00
_cell.angle_gamma   90.00
#
_symmetry.space_group_name_H-M   'P 1'
#
loop_
_entity.id
_entity.type
_entity.pdbx_description
1 polymer ?
#
loop_
_entity_poly.entity_id
_entity_poly.type
_entity_poly.pdbx_seq_one_letter_code
_entity_poly.pdbx_strand_id
1 'polypeptide(L)'
;MLYVNPINYVVPNINLSGSEDVRKKVAGEEMERLFLYELLKEMRKTIVASKLFPQNSTKEIYYDMLNDAFAGEMAKSGQLGIAKQIIQNTETMQQKIDNATESKSTHGV
;
A
#
# COMPACT_ATOMS: atom_id res chain seq x y z
N MET A 1 -27.67 -4.14 23.66
CA MET A 1 -27.39 -4.85 22.39
C MET A 1 -25.88 -4.83 22.18
N LEU A 2 -25.25 -5.99 22.35
CA LEU A 2 -23.80 -6.18 22.28
C LEU A 2 -23.52 -7.14 21.12
N TYR A 3 -23.16 -6.58 19.98
CA TYR A 3 -22.10 -7.10 19.14
C TYR A 3 -21.53 -5.93 18.34
N VAL A 4 -20.51 -5.29 18.92
CA VAL A 4 -19.53 -4.55 18.16
C VAL A 4 -18.38 -5.52 17.95
N ASN A 5 -18.11 -5.89 16.71
CA ASN A 5 -16.78 -6.33 16.34
C ASN A 5 -16.15 -5.17 15.58
N PRO A 6 -15.54 -4.20 16.30
CA PRO A 6 -14.84 -3.11 15.67
C PRO A 6 -13.59 -3.72 15.09
N ILE A 7 -13.68 -4.06 13.80
CA ILE A 7 -12.60 -4.31 12.85
C ILE A 7 -11.25 -4.14 13.53
N ASN A 8 -10.58 -5.27 13.77
CA ASN A 8 -9.18 -5.35 14.19
C ASN A 8 -8.43 -4.21 13.48
N TYR A 9 -8.22 -3.11 14.18
CA TYR A 9 -7.66 -1.91 13.58
C TYR A 9 -6.19 -2.24 13.45
N VAL A 10 -5.85 -2.88 12.32
CA VAL A 10 -4.47 -3.15 11.94
C VAL A 10 -3.91 -1.79 11.54
N VAL A 11 -3.63 -0.97 12.56
CA VAL A 11 -2.47 -0.09 12.47
C VAL A 11 -1.34 -1.07 12.19
N PRO A 12 -0.68 -1.01 11.03
CA PRO A 12 0.53 -1.77 10.84
C PRO A 12 1.41 -1.41 12.03
N ASN A 13 1.82 -2.39 12.83
CA ASN A 13 2.82 -2.14 13.84
C ASN A 13 4.09 -1.86 13.05
N ILE A 14 4.28 -0.60 12.65
CA ILE A 14 5.46 -0.14 11.93
C ILE A 14 6.56 -0.16 12.97
N ASN A 15 7.19 -1.32 13.13
CA ASN A 15 8.34 -1.45 13.98
C ASN A 15 9.52 -0.79 13.25
N LEU A 16 9.59 0.54 13.38
CA LEU A 16 10.63 1.39 12.80
C LEU A 16 12.04 1.06 13.35
N SER A 17 12.14 0.23 14.40
CA SER A 17 13.42 -0.27 14.90
C SER A 17 13.92 -1.53 14.19
N GLY A 18 13.21 -2.04 13.17
CA GLY A 18 13.67 -3.14 12.31
C GLY A 18 14.82 -2.73 11.37
N SER A 19 15.52 -3.72 10.81
CA SER A 19 16.57 -3.48 9.80
C SER A 19 16.04 -2.69 8.60
N GLU A 20 16.93 -2.04 7.85
CA GLU A 20 16.55 -1.24 6.68
C GLU A 20 15.69 -2.02 5.68
N ASP A 21 15.99 -3.30 5.47
CA ASP A 21 15.24 -4.19 4.59
C ASP A 21 13.80 -4.41 5.07
N VAL A 22 13.59 -4.54 6.38
CA VAL A 22 12.25 -4.67 6.96
C VAL A 22 11.45 -3.40 6.72
N ARG A 23 12.06 -2.22 6.87
CA ARG A 23 11.39 -0.94 6.60
C ARG A 23 11.04 -0.78 5.12
N LYS A 24 11.94 -1.17 4.20
CA LYS A 24 11.67 -1.15 2.75
C LYS A 24 10.52 -2.07 2.38
N LYS A 25 10.50 -3.28 2.95
CA LYS A 25 9.41 -4.24 2.73
C LYS A 25 8.07 -3.69 3.20
N VAL A 26 8.00 -3.19 4.43
CA VAL A 26 6.77 -2.60 4.99
C VAL A 26 6.31 -1.39 4.16
N ALA A 27 7.23 -0.52 3.75
CA ALA A 27 6.91 0.62 2.90
C ALA A 27 6.36 0.20 1.53
N GLY A 28 6.93 -0.85 0.93
CA GLY A 28 6.43 -1.41 -0.32
C GLY A 28 5.02 -1.99 -0.17
N GLU A 29 4.78 -2.78 0.88
CA GLU A 29 3.47 -3.37 1.20
C GLU A 29 2.40 -2.28 1.43
N GLU A 30 2.71 -1.23 2.18
CA GLU A 30 1.78 -0.11 2.39
C GLU A 30 1.49 0.67 1.09
N MET A 31 2.48 0.81 0.20
CA MET A 31 2.23 1.46 -1.09
C MET A 31 1.34 0.59 -2.00
N GLU A 32 1.51 -0.73 -1.98
CA GLU A 32 0.62 -1.66 -2.68
C GLU A 32 -0.79 -1.62 -2.11
N ARG A 33 -0.95 -1.51 -0.78
CA ARG A 33 -2.26 -1.30 -0.13
C ARG A 33 -2.94 -0.03 -0.62
N LEU A 34 -2.25 1.10 -0.64
CA LEU A 34 -2.83 2.38 -1.10
C LEU A 34 -3.30 2.30 -2.55
N PHE A 35 -2.50 1.67 -3.41
CA PHE A 35 -2.87 1.46 -4.80
C PHE A 35 -4.11 0.57 -4.94
N LEU A 36 -4.13 -0.56 -4.23
CA LEU A 36 -5.26 -1.49 -4.20
C LEU A 36 -6.54 -0.83 -3.68
N TYR A 37 -6.43 -0.02 -2.64
CA TYR A 37 -7.55 0.75 -2.09
C TYR A 37 -8.18 1.65 -3.16
N GLU A 38 -7.36 2.42 -3.88
CA GLU A 38 -7.84 3.31 -4.93
C GLU A 38 -8.42 2.51 -6.11
N LEU A 39 -7.77 1.40 -6.49
CA LEU A 39 -8.26 0.50 -7.52
C LEU A 39 -9.66 -0.05 -7.20
N LEU A 40 -9.85 -0.57 -5.98
CA LEU A 40 -11.15 -1.08 -5.52
C LEU A 40 -12.22 0.02 -5.52
N LYS A 41 -11.86 1.23 -5.13
CA LYS A 41 -12.74 2.40 -5.15
C LYS A 41 -13.15 2.77 -6.57
N GLU A 42 -12.22 2.80 -7.53
CA GLU A 42 -12.53 3.05 -8.94
C GLU A 42 -13.36 1.93 -9.56
N MET A 43 -13.04 0.67 -9.28
CA MET A 43 -13.82 -0.48 -9.74
C MET A 43 -15.28 -0.39 -9.29
N ARG A 44 -15.54 0.07 -8.05
CA ARG A 44 -16.90 0.24 -7.53
C ARG A 44 -17.71 1.26 -8.32
N LYS A 45 -17.08 2.30 -8.88
CA LYS A 45 -17.77 3.30 -9.71
C LYS A 45 -18.37 2.71 -10.99
N THR A 46 -17.83 1.57 -11.46
CA THR A 46 -18.37 0.84 -12.62
C THR A 46 -19.65 0.05 -12.31
N ILE A 47 -19.93 -0.19 -11.03
CA ILE A 47 -21.17 -0.83 -10.61
C ILE A 47 -22.28 0.21 -10.74
N VAL A 48 -23.22 -0.02 -11.66
CA VAL A 48 -24.37 0.86 -11.89
C VAL A 48 -25.06 1.14 -10.55
N ALA A 49 -25.07 2.41 -10.14
CA ALA A 49 -25.84 2.84 -8.99
C ALA A 49 -27.32 2.52 -9.26
N SER A 50 -27.83 1.46 -8.65
CA SER A 50 -29.23 1.12 -8.79
C SER A 50 -30.06 2.22 -8.12
N LYS A 51 -31.01 2.78 -8.86
CA LYS A 51 -32.00 3.76 -8.36
C LYS A 51 -32.82 3.24 -7.16
N LEU A 52 -32.70 1.95 -6.85
CA LEU A 52 -33.35 1.25 -5.75
C LEU A 52 -32.66 1.49 -4.39
N PHE A 53 -31.37 1.82 -4.35
CA PHE A 53 -30.67 2.08 -3.09
C PHE A 53 -30.18 3.53 -3.06
N PRO A 54 -30.78 4.40 -2.22
CA PRO A 54 -30.31 5.77 -2.07
C PRO A 54 -28.84 5.78 -1.66
N GLN A 55 -28.05 6.67 -2.27
CA GLN A 55 -26.73 7.00 -1.74
C GLN A 55 -26.92 7.62 -0.37
N ASN A 56 -26.38 6.98 0.66
CA ASN A 56 -26.36 7.52 2.02
C ASN A 56 -24.91 7.56 2.51
N SER A 57 -24.60 8.50 3.42
CA SER A 57 -23.25 8.69 3.96
C SER A 57 -22.73 7.47 4.71
N THR A 58 -23.62 6.70 5.34
CA THR A 58 -23.27 5.45 6.05
C THR A 58 -22.71 4.38 5.10
N LYS A 59 -23.24 4.27 3.89
CA LYS A 59 -22.81 3.31 2.86
C LYS A 59 -21.41 3.64 2.36
N GLU A 60 -21.09 4.92 2.18
CA GLU A 60 -19.74 5.34 1.80
C GLU A 60 -18.71 4.98 2.89
N ILE A 61 -19.01 5.29 4.15
CA ILE A 61 -18.14 4.91 5.29
C ILE A 61 -17.93 3.39 5.35
N TYR A 62 -19.00 2.61 5.19
CA TYR A 62 -18.91 1.15 5.16
C TYR A 62 -17.97 0.67 4.05
N TYR A 63 -18.11 1.20 2.83
CA TYR A 63 -17.25 0.77 1.73
C TYR A 63 -15.83 1.25 1.84
N ASP A 64 -15.58 2.43 2.40
CA ASP A 64 -14.21 2.90 2.66
C ASP A 64 -13.51 1.94 3.63
N MET A 65 -14.20 1.54 4.71
CA MET A 65 -13.68 0.54 5.65
C MET A 65 -13.50 -0.85 5.00
N LEU A 66 -14.44 -1.28 4.15
CA LEU A 66 -14.35 -2.55 3.45
C LEU A 66 -13.18 -2.58 2.45
N ASN A 67 -13.03 -1.51 1.67
CA ASN A 67 -11.97 -1.38 0.68
C ASN A 67 -10.61 -1.37 1.36
N ASP A 68 -10.46 -0.69 2.49
CA ASP A 68 -9.22 -0.66 3.26
C ASP A 68 -8.84 -2.05 3.80
N ALA A 69 -9.82 -2.79 4.35
CA ALA A 69 -9.58 -4.14 4.83
C ALA A 69 -9.16 -5.10 3.70
N PHE A 70 -9.83 -5.03 2.55
CA PHE A 70 -9.48 -5.85 1.39
C PHE A 70 -8.12 -5.47 0.82
N ALA A 71 -7.85 -4.18 0.66
CA ALA A 71 -6.56 -3.71 0.18
C ALA A 71 -5.41 -4.17 1.09
N GLY A 72 -5.60 -4.16 2.42
CA GLY A 72 -4.62 -4.64 3.38
C GLY A 72 -4.32 -6.14 3.22
N GLU A 73 -5.35 -6.99 3.13
CA GLU A 73 -5.15 -8.44 2.95
C GLU A 73 -4.57 -8.78 1.58
N MET A 74 -4.99 -8.07 0.52
CA MET A 74 -4.45 -8.21 -0.81
C MET A 74 -2.97 -7.79 -0.88
N ALA A 75 -2.60 -6.67 -0.26
CA ALA A 75 -1.20 -6.21 -0.21
C ALA A 75 -0.30 -7.19 0.57
N LYS A 76 -0.76 -7.71 1.71
CA LYS A 76 -0.04 -8.75 2.47
C LYS A 76 0.18 -10.03 1.66
N SER A 77 -0.77 -10.39 0.78
CA SER A 77 -0.61 -11.55 -0.10
C SER A 77 0.49 -11.35 -1.15
N GLY A 78 0.80 -10.10 -1.50
CA GLY A 78 1.80 -9.73 -2.50
C GLY A 78 1.49 -10.21 -3.92
N GLN A 79 0.24 -10.58 -4.22
CA GLN A 79 -0.13 -11.20 -5.50
C GLN A 79 0.04 -10.28 -6.72
N LEU A 80 -0.10 -8.96 -6.56
CA LEU A 80 0.14 -8.03 -7.67
C LEU A 80 1.63 -7.77 -7.89
N GLY A 81 2.46 -7.98 -6.86
CA GLY A 81 3.90 -7.83 -6.93
C GLY A 81 4.35 -6.38 -7.16
N ILE A 82 3.48 -5.41 -6.90
CA ILE A 82 3.75 -3.98 -7.08
C ILE A 82 4.81 -3.54 -6.06
N ALA A 83 4.65 -3.90 -4.78
CA ALA A 83 5.62 -3.64 -3.71
C ALA A 83 7.03 -4.10 -4.09
N LYS A 84 7.13 -5.31 -4.63
CA LYS A 84 8.40 -5.90 -5.09
C LYS A 84 9.03 -5.08 -6.21
N GLN A 85 8.25 -4.69 -7.22
CA GLN A 85 8.75 -3.89 -8.35
C GLN A 85 9.25 -2.52 -7.90
N ILE A 86 8.52 -1.87 -6.99
CA ILE A 86 8.94 -0.58 -6.42
C ILE A 86 10.28 -0.73 -5.72
N ILE A 87 10.40 -1.69 -4.79
CA ILE A 87 11.63 -1.90 -4.02
C ILE A 87 12.81 -2.15 -4.96
N GLN A 88 12.64 -3.04 -5.93
CA GLN A 88 13.68 -3.35 -6.93
C GLN A 88 14.11 -2.11 -7.74
N ASN A 89 13.14 -1.28 -8.17
CA ASN A 89 13.44 -0.07 -8.93
C ASN A 89 14.19 0.95 -8.08
N THR A 90 13.78 1.15 -6.83
CA THR A 90 14.45 2.06 -5.89
C THR A 90 15.87 1.59 -5.57
N GLU A 91 16.08 0.30 -5.34
CA GLU A 91 17.41 -0.29 -5.12
C GLU A 91 18.31 -0.13 -6.35
N THR A 92 17.79 -0.40 -7.54
CA THR A 92 18.53 -0.23 -8.79
C THR A 92 18.93 1.23 -9.02
N MET A 93 18.04 2.18 -8.68
CA MET A 93 18.35 3.61 -8.75
C MET A 93 19.41 4.01 -7.72
N GLN A 94 19.33 3.49 -6.49
CA GLN A 94 20.31 3.76 -5.44
C GLN A 94 21.71 3.27 -5.84
N GLN A 95 21.82 2.05 -6.36
CA GLN A 95 23.09 1.49 -6.84
C GLN A 95 23.72 2.33 -7.95
N LYS A 96 22.91 2.87 -8.88
CA LYS A 96 23.41 3.75 -9.95
C LYS A 96 23.95 5.07 -9.39
N ILE A 97 23.33 5.61 -8.34
CA ILE A 97 23.79 6.82 -7.68
C ILE A 97 25.11 6.55 -6.95
N ASP A 98 25.22 5.45 -6.21
CA ASP A 98 26.41 5.11 -5.44
C ASP A 98 27.63 4.91 -6.37
N ASN A 99 27.46 4.15 -7.46
CA ASN A 99 28.50 3.92 -8.47
C ASN A 99 28.97 5.22 -9.17
N ALA A 100 28.06 6.17 -9.40
CA ALA A 100 28.39 7.46 -9.99
C ALA A 100 29.14 8.39 -9.03
N THR A 101 28.97 8.18 -7.72
CA THR A 101 29.63 8.96 -6.67
C THR A 101 31.06 8.46 -6.43
N GLU A 102 31.28 7.14 -6.49
CA GLU A 102 32.63 6.53 -6.41
C GLU A 102 33.51 6.89 -7.61
N SER A 103 32.96 6.92 -8.83
CA SER A 103 33.70 7.30 -10.05
C SER A 103 34.23 8.74 -10.06
N LYS A 104 33.65 9.66 -9.28
CA LYS A 104 34.14 11.04 -9.19
C LYS A 104 35.28 11.22 -8.18
N SER A 105 35.51 10.25 -7.30
CA SER A 105 36.58 10.30 -6.29
C SER A 105 37.95 9.85 -6.81
N THR A 106 38.00 9.09 -7.91
CA THR A 106 39.25 8.51 -8.46
C THR A 106 39.87 9.31 -9.61
N HIS A 107 39.25 10.42 -10.05
CA HIS A 107 39.77 11.29 -11.12
C HIS A 107 40.16 12.70 -10.62
N GLY A 108 40.25 12.89 -9.30
CA GLY A 108 40.66 14.13 -8.66
C GLY A 108 41.97 13.99 -7.88
N VAL A 109 43.05 13.59 -8.56
CA VAL A 109 44.45 13.81 -8.14
C VAL A 109 45.24 14.27 -9.34
#